data_AF-A0A9E0S8C4-F1
#
_entry.id   AF-A0A9E0S8C4-F1
#
_cell.length_a   1.000
_cell.length_b   1.000
_cell.length_c   1.000
_cell.angle_alpha   90.00
_cell.angle_beta   90.00
_cell.angle_gamma   90.00
#
_symmetry.space_group_name_H-M   'P 1'
#
loop_
_entity.id
_entity.type
_entity.pdbx_description
1 polymer ?
#
loop_
_entity_poly.entity_id
_entity_poly.type
_entity_poly.pdbx_seq_one_letter_code
_entity_poly.pdbx_strand_id
1 'polypeptide(L)'
;MKRIVYVLAIIGAIFTGCEPLEDINNDLSNQDNPIIGNDAFTMTSDDYAALVDQGDDEEPDYYETFEAFSDIEDAKVTLPSFLAERYPFWGDGSSVTVSFNLNDGNPEDVHAFVNADVYNLMSDDYITPLSNAFLPAEDAEGALEDVLAAQYPSPTEGQVVRLGYDVFTEEPVAGFANVFQAVFPESVADFELISVSGPDALGWTEGSTNVQGSGFDGGATAVEEWLISPEIDLTDSANVLFQITLISDYSRN
;
A
#
# COMPACT_ATOMS: atom_id res chain seq x y z
N MET A 1 21.84 40.49 -80.97
CA MET A 1 22.28 40.69 -79.57
C MET A 1 21.98 42.11 -79.14
N LYS A 2 21.52 42.28 -77.88
CA LYS A 2 21.21 43.52 -77.14
C LYS A 2 19.85 44.12 -77.60
N ARG A 3 18.78 44.18 -76.80
CA ARG A 3 18.67 44.55 -75.38
C ARG A 3 17.38 43.94 -74.77
N ILE A 4 17.42 42.68 -74.34
CA ILE A 4 17.27 42.30 -72.92
C ILE A 4 17.56 43.50 -72.00
N VAL A 5 16.59 43.94 -71.17
CA VAL A 5 16.80 44.53 -69.82
C VAL A 5 15.51 45.13 -69.21
N TYR A 6 14.46 45.49 -69.95
CA TYR A 6 13.31 46.22 -69.37
C TYR A 6 12.03 45.41 -69.07
N VAL A 7 12.14 44.09 -68.82
CA VAL A 7 10.99 43.27 -68.35
C VAL A 7 11.19 42.79 -66.91
N LEU A 8 12.24 43.27 -66.24
CA LEU A 8 12.73 42.77 -64.95
C LEU A 8 12.26 43.59 -63.74
N ALA A 9 11.06 44.19 -63.79
CA ALA A 9 10.60 45.06 -62.69
C ALA A 9 9.12 44.93 -62.29
N ILE A 10 8.36 43.96 -62.81
CA ILE A 10 6.96 43.77 -62.43
C ILE A 10 6.59 42.28 -62.36
N ILE A 11 7.43 41.44 -61.75
CA ILE A 11 7.03 40.12 -61.22
C ILE A 11 7.86 39.89 -59.95
N GLY A 12 7.67 40.76 -58.96
CA GLY A 12 8.35 40.73 -57.66
C GLY A 12 7.36 40.71 -56.51
N ALA A 13 6.23 40.02 -56.65
CA ALA A 13 5.15 40.10 -55.67
C ALA A 13 4.30 38.82 -55.48
N ILE A 14 4.76 37.61 -55.83
CA ILE A 14 3.93 36.40 -55.62
C ILE A 14 4.71 35.13 -55.25
N PHE A 15 5.78 35.22 -54.45
CA PHE A 15 6.36 34.03 -53.82
C PHE A 15 6.73 34.21 -52.34
N THR A 16 5.97 35.01 -51.60
CA THR A 16 5.77 34.76 -50.16
C THR A 16 4.61 33.77 -50.03
N GLY A 17 4.87 32.54 -50.46
CA GLY A 17 3.95 31.40 -50.38
C GLY A 17 4.62 30.21 -49.67
N CYS A 18 5.50 30.49 -48.72
CA CYS A 18 5.76 29.64 -47.56
C CYS A 18 5.25 30.53 -46.42
N GLU A 19 4.11 30.32 -45.80
CA GLU A 19 3.86 29.28 -44.79
C GLU A 19 2.34 28.98 -44.66
N PRO A 20 1.66 28.33 -45.62
CA PRO A 20 0.32 27.81 -45.33
C PRO A 20 0.30 26.29 -45.13
N LEU A 21 1.42 25.59 -45.37
CA LEU A 21 1.50 24.13 -45.21
C LEU A 21 2.19 23.70 -43.92
N GLU A 22 3.10 24.52 -43.38
CA GLU A 22 3.79 24.21 -42.12
C GLU A 22 2.91 24.50 -40.91
N ASP A 23 2.14 25.60 -40.95
CA ASP A 23 1.17 25.95 -39.90
C ASP A 23 -0.02 24.97 -39.89
N ILE A 24 -0.51 24.54 -41.07
CA ILE A 24 -1.55 23.50 -41.15
C ILE A 24 -1.01 22.13 -40.72
N ASN A 25 0.25 21.77 -41.02
CA ASN A 25 0.83 20.51 -40.53
C ASN A 25 1.10 20.53 -39.03
N ASN A 26 1.50 21.67 -38.46
CA ASN A 26 1.67 21.82 -37.01
C ASN A 26 0.32 21.81 -36.28
N ASP A 27 -0.73 22.41 -36.84
CA ASP A 27 -2.08 22.34 -36.28
C ASP A 27 -2.71 20.94 -36.41
N LEU A 28 -2.35 20.16 -37.43
CA LEU A 28 -2.80 18.77 -37.57
C LEU A 28 -2.02 17.78 -36.69
N SER A 29 -0.74 18.08 -36.42
CA SER A 29 0.12 17.25 -35.56
C SER A 29 -0.12 17.50 -34.06
N ASN A 30 -0.80 18.60 -33.71
CA ASN A 30 -1.17 18.97 -32.34
C ASN A 30 -2.64 18.68 -32.00
N GLN A 31 -3.40 18.00 -32.87
CA GLN A 31 -4.68 17.40 -32.47
C GLN A 31 -4.42 16.00 -31.93
N ASP A 32 -4.10 15.93 -30.64
CA ASP A 32 -4.27 14.73 -29.81
C ASP A 32 -5.77 14.42 -29.68
N ASN A 33 -6.38 13.96 -30.77
CA ASN A 33 -7.63 13.19 -30.70
C ASN A 33 -7.23 11.72 -30.84
N PRO A 34 -6.71 11.08 -29.78
CA PRO A 34 -6.47 9.65 -29.81
C PRO A 34 -7.76 8.96 -30.26
N ILE A 35 -7.64 7.91 -31.09
CA ILE A 35 -8.79 7.08 -31.40
C ILE A 35 -9.13 6.35 -30.09
N ILE A 36 -10.19 6.83 -29.43
CA ILE A 36 -10.71 6.22 -28.21
C ILE A 36 -11.69 5.15 -28.64
N GLY A 37 -11.28 3.90 -28.49
CA GLY A 37 -12.08 2.73 -28.80
C GLY A 37 -12.68 2.08 -27.55
N ASN A 38 -13.83 1.44 -27.72
CA ASN A 38 -14.37 0.51 -26.74
C ASN A 38 -14.76 -0.80 -27.46
N ASP A 39 -14.24 -1.93 -27.02
CA ASP A 39 -14.53 -3.23 -27.60
C ASP A 39 -14.63 -4.33 -26.52
N ALA A 40 -15.31 -5.41 -26.86
CA ALA A 40 -15.38 -6.63 -26.06
C ALA A 40 -14.88 -7.79 -26.91
N PHE A 41 -13.83 -8.45 -26.43
CA PHE A 41 -13.09 -9.46 -27.17
C PHE A 41 -13.06 -10.77 -26.37
N THR A 42 -13.44 -11.87 -26.99
CA THR A 42 -13.29 -13.21 -26.42
C THR A 42 -12.17 -13.92 -27.15
N MET A 43 -11.17 -14.41 -26.40
CA MET A 43 -10.03 -15.11 -26.97
C MET A 43 -10.46 -16.41 -27.64
N THR A 44 -9.92 -16.65 -28.83
CA THR A 44 -10.05 -17.90 -29.58
C THR A 44 -8.74 -18.70 -29.53
N SER A 45 -8.76 -19.97 -29.96
CA SER A 45 -7.55 -20.80 -30.06
C SER A 45 -6.43 -20.10 -30.83
N ASP A 46 -6.76 -19.44 -31.95
CA ASP A 46 -5.79 -18.69 -32.76
C ASP A 46 -5.18 -17.50 -31.99
N ASP A 47 -5.94 -16.88 -31.10
CA ASP A 47 -5.45 -15.76 -30.30
C ASP A 47 -4.50 -16.24 -29.18
N TYR A 48 -4.72 -17.43 -28.60
CA TYR A 48 -3.78 -18.01 -27.63
C TYR A 48 -2.46 -18.41 -28.27
N ALA A 49 -2.51 -19.01 -29.47
CA ALA A 49 -1.32 -19.33 -30.25
C ALA A 49 -0.53 -18.08 -30.66
N ALA A 50 -1.19 -16.93 -30.76
CA ALA A 50 -0.55 -15.65 -31.09
C ALA A 50 0.03 -14.90 -29.87
N LEU A 51 -0.14 -15.40 -28.63
CA LEU A 51 0.41 -14.73 -27.44
C LEU A 51 1.94 -14.81 -27.38
N VAL A 52 2.52 -15.88 -27.93
CA VAL A 52 3.96 -16.08 -28.03
C VAL A 52 4.27 -16.46 -29.48
N ASP A 53 5.13 -15.68 -30.13
CA ASP A 53 5.58 -15.99 -31.49
C ASP A 53 6.51 -17.21 -31.44
N GLN A 54 5.98 -18.36 -31.88
CA GLN A 54 6.72 -19.61 -32.00
C GLN A 54 7.04 -19.94 -33.46
N GLY A 55 8.18 -20.56 -33.69
CA GLY A 55 8.50 -21.11 -35.00
C GLY A 55 7.66 -22.35 -35.33
N ASP A 56 7.38 -22.58 -36.62
CA ASP A 56 6.55 -23.70 -37.12
C ASP A 56 7.01 -25.12 -36.68
N ASP A 57 8.23 -25.26 -36.14
CA ASP A 57 8.84 -26.53 -35.71
C ASP A 57 8.94 -26.67 -34.17
N GLU A 58 8.34 -25.77 -33.40
CA GLU A 58 8.37 -25.79 -31.92
C GLU A 58 7.16 -26.53 -31.32
N GLU A 59 7.33 -27.05 -30.11
CA GLU A 59 6.23 -27.67 -29.36
C GLU A 59 5.31 -26.56 -28.85
N PRO A 60 3.97 -26.75 -28.91
CA PRO A 60 3.01 -25.72 -28.50
C PRO A 60 3.29 -25.30 -27.05
N ASP A 61 3.22 -24.00 -26.77
CA ASP A 61 3.44 -23.51 -25.41
C ASP A 61 2.24 -23.84 -24.52
N TYR A 62 2.35 -23.39 -23.28
CA TYR A 62 1.30 -23.49 -22.30
C TYR A 62 -0.02 -22.85 -22.77
N TYR A 63 0.00 -21.66 -23.37
CA TYR A 63 -1.20 -20.95 -23.81
C TYR A 63 -1.90 -21.69 -24.95
N GLU A 64 -1.14 -22.20 -25.92
CA GLU A 64 -1.68 -22.98 -27.03
C GLU A 64 -2.19 -24.36 -26.57
N THR A 65 -1.43 -25.03 -25.70
CA THR A 65 -1.78 -26.37 -25.21
C THR A 65 -3.05 -26.36 -24.36
N PHE A 66 -3.21 -25.37 -23.48
CA PHE A 66 -4.32 -25.29 -22.53
C PHE A 66 -5.42 -24.32 -22.95
N GLU A 67 -5.19 -23.53 -24.00
CA GLU A 67 -6.08 -22.45 -24.46
C GLU A 67 -6.52 -21.54 -23.30
N ALA A 68 -5.59 -21.24 -22.39
CA ALA A 68 -5.84 -20.56 -21.11
C ALA A 68 -4.58 -19.92 -20.52
N PHE A 69 -4.75 -18.97 -19.61
CA PHE A 69 -3.68 -18.42 -18.77
C PHE A 69 -3.52 -19.22 -17.48
N SER A 70 -2.33 -19.22 -16.88
CA SER A 70 -2.09 -19.95 -15.63
C SER A 70 -2.79 -19.33 -14.43
N ASP A 71 -2.91 -18.00 -14.43
CA ASP A 71 -3.61 -17.23 -13.41
C ASP A 71 -3.93 -15.82 -13.94
N ILE A 72 -4.61 -15.01 -13.12
CA ILE A 72 -4.99 -13.64 -13.49
C ILE A 72 -3.77 -12.72 -13.64
N GLU A 73 -2.69 -12.94 -12.88
CA GLU A 73 -1.50 -12.08 -12.97
C GLU A 73 -0.74 -12.34 -14.27
N ASP A 74 -0.64 -13.59 -14.70
CA ASP A 74 -0.12 -13.97 -16.02
C ASP A 74 -0.93 -13.27 -17.14
N ALA A 75 -2.26 -13.33 -17.08
CA ALA A 75 -3.12 -12.61 -18.05
C ALA A 75 -2.88 -11.09 -18.03
N LYS A 76 -2.73 -10.47 -16.84
CA LYS A 76 -2.46 -9.03 -16.70
C LYS A 76 -1.11 -8.61 -17.27
N VAL A 77 -0.11 -9.49 -17.25
CA VAL A 77 1.22 -9.22 -17.80
C VAL A 77 1.22 -9.39 -19.32
N THR A 78 0.51 -10.40 -19.83
CA THR A 78 0.60 -10.82 -21.24
C THR A 78 -0.41 -10.11 -22.14
N LEU A 79 -1.64 -9.85 -21.67
CA LEU A 79 -2.68 -9.20 -22.48
C LEU A 79 -2.37 -7.77 -22.93
N PRO A 80 -1.69 -6.90 -22.15
CA PRO A 80 -1.43 -5.53 -22.60
C PRO A 80 -0.63 -5.44 -23.89
N SER A 81 0.42 -6.25 -24.07
CA SER A 81 1.21 -6.29 -25.31
C SER A 81 0.40 -6.86 -26.48
N PHE A 82 -0.36 -7.93 -26.23
CA PHE A 82 -1.24 -8.54 -27.23
C PHE A 82 -2.31 -7.55 -27.75
N LEU A 83 -2.94 -6.79 -26.84
CA LEU A 83 -3.94 -5.78 -27.20
C LEU A 83 -3.32 -4.58 -27.92
N ALA A 84 -2.10 -4.18 -27.55
CA ALA A 84 -1.39 -3.08 -28.23
C ALA A 84 -1.07 -3.43 -29.70
N GLU A 85 -0.72 -4.69 -29.98
CA GLU A 85 -0.50 -5.17 -31.35
C GLU A 85 -1.81 -5.28 -32.14
N ARG A 86 -2.88 -5.73 -31.49
CA ARG A 86 -4.21 -5.87 -32.12
C ARG A 86 -4.88 -4.53 -32.41
N TYR A 87 -4.69 -3.54 -31.55
CA TYR A 87 -5.30 -2.20 -31.65
C TYR A 87 -4.23 -1.09 -31.71
N PRO A 88 -3.36 -1.06 -32.75
CA PRO A 88 -2.16 -0.23 -32.78
C PRO A 88 -2.43 1.27 -32.92
N PHE A 89 -3.66 1.65 -33.26
CA PHE A 89 -4.07 3.04 -33.45
C PHE A 89 -4.86 3.60 -32.28
N TRP A 90 -5.14 2.79 -31.26
CA TRP A 90 -5.94 3.19 -30.11
C TRP A 90 -5.06 3.92 -29.11
N GLY A 91 -5.51 5.09 -28.69
CA GLY A 91 -4.77 5.93 -27.76
C GLY A 91 -5.37 5.93 -26.35
N ASP A 92 -4.79 6.77 -25.51
CA ASP A 92 -5.17 6.90 -24.10
C ASP A 92 -6.67 7.14 -23.93
N GLY A 93 -7.28 6.39 -23.01
CA GLY A 93 -8.73 6.40 -22.75
C GLY A 93 -9.50 5.29 -23.47
N SER A 94 -8.85 4.52 -24.35
CA SER A 94 -9.46 3.31 -24.92
C SER A 94 -9.60 2.19 -23.90
N SER A 95 -10.64 1.37 -24.04
CA SER A 95 -10.89 0.22 -23.16
C SER A 95 -11.26 -1.01 -23.97
N VAL A 96 -10.66 -2.16 -23.65
CA VAL A 96 -11.09 -3.46 -24.18
C VAL A 96 -11.45 -4.36 -23.02
N THR A 97 -12.62 -4.97 -23.06
CA THR A 97 -13.01 -6.02 -22.12
C THR A 97 -12.65 -7.37 -22.73
N VAL A 98 -11.67 -8.07 -22.14
CA VAL A 98 -11.21 -9.37 -22.64
C VAL A 98 -11.83 -10.50 -21.82
N SER A 99 -12.45 -11.46 -22.49
CA SER A 99 -12.88 -12.74 -21.91
C SER A 99 -11.89 -13.82 -22.33
N PHE A 100 -11.30 -14.49 -21.34
CA PHE A 100 -10.28 -15.52 -21.53
C PHE A 100 -10.51 -16.68 -20.54
N ASN A 101 -9.84 -17.80 -20.78
CA ASN A 101 -9.89 -18.98 -19.94
C ASN A 101 -8.72 -18.95 -18.94
N LEU A 102 -8.97 -19.52 -17.76
CA LEU A 102 -7.96 -19.73 -16.73
C LEU A 102 -7.79 -21.22 -16.50
N ASN A 103 -6.55 -21.67 -16.42
CA ASN A 103 -6.19 -23.04 -16.09
C ASN A 103 -5.06 -23.05 -15.07
N ASP A 104 -5.39 -22.91 -13.81
CA ASP A 104 -4.43 -22.96 -12.71
C ASP A 104 -3.77 -24.35 -12.50
N GLY A 105 -4.10 -25.34 -13.33
CA GLY A 105 -3.61 -26.71 -13.24
C GLY A 105 -4.22 -27.49 -12.08
N ASN A 106 -5.20 -26.92 -11.37
CA ASN A 106 -5.88 -27.57 -10.27
C ASN A 106 -7.05 -28.42 -10.77
N PRO A 107 -7.29 -29.59 -10.16
CA PRO A 107 -8.51 -30.35 -10.40
C PRO A 107 -9.78 -29.50 -10.17
N GLU A 108 -10.81 -29.71 -11.00
CA GLU A 108 -12.04 -28.92 -10.99
C GLU A 108 -12.76 -28.93 -9.62
N ASP A 109 -12.61 -30.02 -8.86
CA ASP A 109 -13.19 -30.20 -7.53
C ASP A 109 -12.48 -29.39 -6.42
N VAL A 110 -11.24 -28.93 -6.66
CA VAL A 110 -10.49 -28.10 -5.71
C VAL A 110 -10.30 -26.65 -6.17
N HIS A 111 -10.60 -26.34 -7.43
CA HIS A 111 -10.46 -25.01 -8.03
C HIS A 111 -11.15 -23.92 -7.19
N ALA A 112 -12.39 -24.16 -6.73
CA ALA A 112 -13.14 -23.22 -5.90
C ALA A 112 -12.49 -22.95 -4.54
N PHE A 113 -11.71 -23.89 -4.01
CA PHE A 113 -11.01 -23.73 -2.75
C PHE A 113 -9.66 -23.05 -2.94
N VAL A 114 -8.88 -23.41 -3.96
CA VAL A 114 -7.55 -22.83 -4.19
C VAL A 114 -7.65 -21.34 -4.53
N ASN A 115 -8.62 -20.98 -5.36
CA ASN A 115 -8.86 -19.62 -5.84
C ASN A 115 -9.89 -18.84 -5.00
N ALA A 116 -10.33 -19.40 -3.87
CA ALA A 116 -11.20 -18.68 -2.95
C ALA A 116 -10.52 -17.41 -2.42
N ASP A 117 -11.30 -16.34 -2.30
CA ASP A 117 -10.84 -15.09 -1.70
C ASP A 117 -10.28 -15.35 -0.30
N VAL A 118 -9.16 -14.69 0.01
CA VAL A 118 -8.52 -14.80 1.32
C VAL A 118 -9.01 -13.65 2.19
N TYR A 119 -9.72 -13.98 3.28
CA TYR A 119 -9.99 -13.04 4.35
C TYR A 119 -8.83 -13.08 5.35
N ASN A 120 -8.16 -11.93 5.51
CA ASN A 120 -7.10 -11.75 6.48
C ASN A 120 -7.71 -11.22 7.78
N LEU A 121 -7.52 -11.96 8.88
CA LEU A 121 -8.00 -11.53 10.19
C LEU A 121 -7.31 -10.23 10.62
N MET A 122 -8.09 -9.33 11.21
CA MET A 122 -7.62 -8.13 11.89
C MET A 122 -7.44 -8.42 13.39
N SER A 123 -6.69 -7.57 14.11
CA SER A 123 -6.48 -7.73 15.55
C SER A 123 -7.78 -7.79 16.36
N ASP A 124 -8.85 -7.14 15.86
CA ASP A 124 -10.17 -7.12 16.48
C ASP A 124 -11.03 -8.37 16.16
N ASP A 125 -10.62 -9.20 15.19
CA ASP A 125 -11.29 -10.45 14.84
C ASP A 125 -10.95 -11.60 15.82
N TYR A 126 -9.90 -11.43 16.64
CA TYR A 126 -9.52 -12.39 17.68
C TYR A 126 -10.27 -12.13 18.99
N ILE A 127 -10.57 -13.20 19.73
CA ILE A 127 -11.29 -13.11 21.02
C ILE A 127 -10.53 -12.25 22.03
N THR A 128 -9.22 -12.46 22.16
CA THR A 128 -8.35 -11.61 22.99
C THR A 128 -7.84 -10.42 22.17
N PRO A 129 -8.19 -9.17 22.52
CA PRO A 129 -7.74 -8.00 21.78
C PRO A 129 -6.20 -7.88 21.78
N LEU A 130 -5.65 -7.48 20.64
CA LEU A 130 -4.20 -7.27 20.43
C LEU A 130 -3.34 -8.54 20.54
N SER A 131 -3.93 -9.74 20.68
CA SER A 131 -3.16 -10.99 20.71
C SER A 131 -2.59 -11.37 19.34
N ASN A 132 -3.30 -11.00 18.26
CA ASN A 132 -3.06 -11.43 16.87
C ASN A 132 -3.02 -12.96 16.68
N ALA A 133 -3.53 -13.72 17.64
CA ALA A 133 -3.62 -15.18 17.62
C ALA A 133 -4.62 -15.67 18.68
N PHE A 134 -5.29 -16.81 18.42
CA PHE A 134 -6.17 -17.43 19.40
C PHE A 134 -5.37 -18.11 20.51
N LEU A 135 -5.85 -17.98 21.75
CA LEU A 135 -5.34 -18.74 22.88
C LEU A 135 -5.79 -20.21 22.75
N PRO A 136 -5.03 -21.21 23.26
CA PRO A 136 -5.40 -22.62 23.11
C PRO A 136 -6.75 -22.97 23.76
N ALA A 137 -7.15 -22.23 24.81
CA ALA A 137 -8.41 -22.41 25.51
C ALA A 137 -9.59 -21.66 24.87
N GLU A 138 -9.35 -20.81 23.88
CA GLU A 138 -10.38 -20.04 23.18
C GLU A 138 -11.08 -20.87 22.10
N ASP A 139 -12.36 -20.56 21.86
CA ASP A 139 -13.14 -21.15 20.77
C ASP A 139 -12.86 -20.41 19.46
N ALA A 140 -11.73 -20.76 18.84
CA ALA A 140 -11.33 -20.19 17.56
C ALA A 140 -12.36 -20.46 16.45
N GLU A 141 -12.99 -21.65 16.44
CA GLU A 141 -13.96 -22.02 15.41
C GLU A 141 -15.21 -21.13 15.49
N GLY A 142 -15.78 -20.97 16.69
CA GLY A 142 -16.93 -20.09 16.91
C GLY A 142 -16.62 -18.62 16.57
N ALA A 143 -15.43 -18.13 16.93
CA ALA A 143 -15.02 -16.77 16.58
C ALA A 143 -14.89 -16.57 15.06
N LEU A 144 -14.31 -17.54 14.35
CA LEU A 144 -14.18 -17.49 12.89
C LEU A 144 -15.55 -17.53 12.20
N GLU A 145 -16.51 -18.31 12.72
CA GLU A 145 -17.89 -18.31 12.24
C GLU A 145 -18.56 -16.94 12.39
N ASP A 146 -18.39 -16.29 13.54
CA ASP A 146 -18.92 -14.95 13.80
C ASP A 146 -18.31 -13.89 12.87
N VAL A 147 -16.99 -13.95 12.66
CA VAL A 147 -16.27 -13.07 11.71
C VAL A 147 -16.81 -13.25 10.30
N LEU A 148 -16.94 -14.48 9.82
CA LEU A 148 -17.50 -14.75 8.49
C LEU A 148 -18.95 -14.27 8.36
N ALA A 149 -19.78 -14.50 9.37
CA ALA A 149 -21.18 -14.06 9.37
C ALA A 149 -21.30 -12.54 9.32
N ALA A 150 -20.40 -11.82 9.99
CA ALA A 150 -20.36 -10.36 9.98
C ALA A 150 -19.88 -9.80 8.62
N GLN A 151 -18.83 -10.40 8.04
CA GLN A 151 -18.22 -9.92 6.79
C GLN A 151 -19.04 -10.32 5.55
N TYR A 152 -19.70 -11.47 5.60
CA TYR A 152 -20.50 -12.03 4.50
C TYR A 152 -21.95 -12.27 4.95
N PRO A 153 -22.76 -11.22 5.21
CA PRO A 153 -24.12 -11.36 5.74
C PRO A 153 -25.13 -11.95 4.73
N SER A 154 -24.74 -12.14 3.48
CA SER A 154 -25.59 -12.69 2.41
C SER A 154 -24.76 -13.49 1.42
N PRO A 155 -24.22 -14.66 1.82
CA PRO A 155 -23.37 -15.46 0.95
C PRO A 155 -24.20 -16.13 -0.15
N THR A 156 -23.59 -16.33 -1.32
CA THR A 156 -24.21 -17.09 -2.41
C THR A 156 -23.90 -18.58 -2.30
N GLU A 157 -24.78 -19.44 -2.82
CA GLU A 157 -24.54 -20.89 -2.86
C GLU A 157 -23.22 -21.19 -3.60
N GLY A 158 -22.35 -21.99 -2.98
CA GLY A 158 -21.03 -22.31 -3.52
C GLY A 158 -19.94 -21.26 -3.27
N GLN A 159 -20.23 -20.17 -2.55
CA GLN A 159 -19.20 -19.20 -2.15
C GLN A 159 -18.26 -19.82 -1.12
N VAL A 160 -16.96 -19.85 -1.45
CA VAL A 160 -15.89 -20.33 -0.58
C VAL A 160 -14.96 -19.15 -0.28
N VAL A 161 -14.59 -19.01 0.99
CA VAL A 161 -13.61 -18.01 1.47
C VAL A 161 -12.57 -18.76 2.29
N ARG A 162 -11.31 -18.39 2.13
CA ARG A 162 -10.20 -18.92 2.92
C ARG A 162 -9.89 -17.99 4.08
N LEU A 163 -9.76 -18.59 5.25
CA LEU A 163 -9.30 -17.92 6.46
C LEU A 163 -7.94 -18.49 6.85
N GLY A 164 -6.98 -17.62 7.10
CA GLY A 164 -5.73 -17.97 7.77
C GLY A 164 -5.75 -17.37 9.18
N TYR A 165 -5.46 -18.18 10.20
CA TYR A 165 -5.41 -17.73 11.58
C TYR A 165 -4.24 -18.36 12.31
N ASP A 166 -3.76 -17.65 13.32
CA ASP A 166 -2.70 -18.11 14.21
C ASP A 166 -3.30 -18.58 15.53
N VAL A 167 -2.67 -19.60 16.12
CA VAL A 167 -3.00 -20.12 17.45
C VAL A 167 -1.71 -20.24 18.23
N PHE A 168 -1.72 -19.83 19.49
CA PHE A 168 -0.59 -20.07 20.38
C PHE A 168 -0.43 -21.58 20.62
N THR A 169 0.81 -22.05 20.75
CA THR A 169 1.08 -23.47 21.05
C THR A 169 0.89 -23.83 22.51
N GLU A 170 0.92 -22.83 23.40
CA GLU A 170 0.74 -22.95 24.83
C GLU A 170 -0.03 -21.73 25.34
N GLU A 171 -0.70 -21.88 26.50
CA GLU A 171 -1.40 -20.75 27.12
C GLU A 171 -0.35 -19.71 27.56
N PRO A 172 -0.33 -18.50 26.97
CA PRO A 172 0.58 -17.48 27.43
C PRO A 172 0.25 -17.18 28.89
N VAL A 173 1.27 -17.23 29.75
CA VAL A 173 1.10 -16.84 31.16
C VAL A 173 0.80 -15.35 31.17
N ALA A 174 -0.48 -15.00 31.28
CA ALA A 174 -0.96 -13.63 31.34
C ALA A 174 -0.28 -12.90 32.51
N GLY A 175 0.49 -11.87 32.18
CA GLY A 175 1.13 -11.04 33.18
C GLY A 175 1.68 -9.76 32.56
N PHE A 176 0.82 -8.77 32.32
CA PHE A 176 1.24 -7.40 32.63
C PHE A 176 1.37 -7.32 34.15
N ALA A 177 2.44 -7.87 34.69
CA ALA A 177 2.82 -7.60 36.06
C ALA A 177 3.34 -6.17 36.07
N ASN A 178 2.63 -5.28 36.77
CA ASN A 178 3.18 -3.96 37.06
C ASN A 178 4.39 -4.16 37.97
N VAL A 179 5.59 -4.09 37.40
CA VAL A 179 6.84 -4.26 38.13
C VAL A 179 7.15 -3.03 38.98
N PHE A 180 6.78 -1.86 38.49
CA PHE A 180 6.96 -0.59 39.18
C PHE A 180 6.01 0.47 38.63
N GLN A 181 5.39 1.24 39.53
CA GLN A 181 4.57 2.39 39.19
C GLN A 181 4.86 3.55 40.13
N ALA A 182 5.03 4.73 39.55
CA ALA A 182 5.12 6.00 40.26
C ALA A 182 3.97 6.91 39.86
N VAL A 183 3.36 7.57 40.84
CA VAL A 183 2.31 8.57 40.63
C VAL A 183 2.81 9.87 41.25
N PHE A 184 2.97 10.91 40.44
CA PHE A 184 3.41 12.21 40.94
C PHE A 184 2.21 13.08 41.33
N PRO A 185 2.32 13.87 42.41
CA PRO A 185 3.53 14.15 43.19
C PRO A 185 3.84 13.09 44.28
N GLU A 186 2.93 12.16 44.57
CA GLU A 186 2.99 11.23 45.71
C GLU A 186 4.29 10.41 45.79
N SER A 187 4.83 9.99 44.64
CA SER A 187 6.05 9.18 44.54
C SER A 187 7.35 9.98 44.44
N VAL A 188 7.33 11.31 44.45
CA VAL A 188 8.56 12.11 44.21
C VAL A 188 9.64 11.86 45.26
N ALA A 189 9.24 11.54 46.49
CA ALA A 189 10.17 11.27 47.59
C ALA A 189 10.99 9.99 47.40
N ASP A 190 10.53 9.07 46.54
CA ASP A 190 11.22 7.82 46.22
C ASP A 190 12.24 8.00 45.09
N PHE A 191 12.24 9.17 44.43
CA PHE A 191 13.11 9.47 43.30
C PHE A 191 14.28 10.37 43.73
N GLU A 192 15.42 10.19 43.06
CA GLU A 192 16.57 11.08 43.21
C GLU A 192 16.51 12.17 42.13
N LEU A 193 16.60 13.43 42.57
CA LEU A 193 16.62 14.61 41.72
C LEU A 193 18.07 15.10 41.61
N ILE A 194 18.64 15.07 40.40
CA ILE A 194 20.01 15.51 40.15
C ILE A 194 20.01 16.66 39.14
N SER A 195 20.51 17.80 39.58
CA SER A 195 20.83 18.93 38.70
C SER A 195 22.26 18.82 38.22
N VAL A 196 22.42 18.57 36.91
CA VAL A 196 23.73 18.36 36.27
C VAL A 196 24.26 19.68 35.73
N SER A 197 23.43 20.45 35.05
CA SER A 197 23.80 21.78 34.53
C SER A 197 22.60 22.70 34.36
N GLY A 198 22.84 24.01 34.49
CA GLY A 198 21.81 25.03 34.43
C GLY A 198 21.53 25.65 35.81
N PRO A 199 20.58 26.59 35.90
CA PRO A 199 20.17 27.17 37.19
C PRO A 199 19.36 26.17 38.01
N ASP A 200 19.71 25.98 39.30
CA ASP A 200 18.98 25.08 40.23
C ASP A 200 17.47 25.35 40.30
N ALA A 201 17.05 26.61 40.09
CA ALA A 201 15.63 27.01 40.09
C ALA A 201 14.81 26.42 38.94
N LEU A 202 15.48 25.87 37.93
CA LEU A 202 14.89 25.24 36.75
C LEU A 202 14.89 23.71 36.83
N GLY A 203 15.53 23.14 37.85
CA GLY A 203 15.58 21.71 38.10
C GLY A 203 14.22 21.10 38.45
N TRP A 204 14.21 19.77 38.59
CA TRP A 204 13.01 19.04 38.97
C TRP A 204 12.52 19.46 40.36
N THR A 205 11.22 19.73 40.48
CA THR A 205 10.54 20.15 41.71
C THR A 205 9.18 19.45 41.84
N GLU A 206 8.73 19.25 43.07
CA GLU A 206 7.38 18.77 43.36
C GLU A 206 6.35 19.88 43.13
N GLY A 207 5.46 19.68 42.17
CA GLY A 207 4.28 20.53 41.94
C GLY A 207 3.06 20.00 42.68
N SER A 208 1.95 20.73 42.63
CA SER A 208 0.70 20.33 43.32
C SER A 208 0.03 19.08 42.75
N THR A 209 0.31 18.73 41.50
CA THR A 209 -0.34 17.63 40.77
C THR A 209 0.65 16.82 39.91
N ASN A 210 1.94 17.13 39.97
CA ASN A 210 2.97 16.56 39.11
C ASN A 210 4.36 16.78 39.73
N VAL A 211 5.37 16.20 39.10
CA VAL A 211 6.76 16.64 39.22
C VAL A 211 7.11 17.44 37.96
N GLN A 212 7.82 18.54 38.10
CA GLN A 212 8.02 19.50 37.01
C GLN A 212 9.43 20.08 37.02
N GLY A 213 9.97 20.34 35.83
CA GLY A 213 11.22 21.08 35.60
C GLY A 213 11.03 22.02 34.41
N SER A 214 11.95 22.96 34.20
CA SER A 214 11.81 23.97 33.15
C SER A 214 13.10 24.17 32.36
N GLY A 215 13.00 24.26 31.04
CA GLY A 215 14.10 24.75 30.18
C GLY A 215 14.00 26.25 29.91
N PHE A 216 13.17 26.98 30.65
CA PHE A 216 12.82 28.37 30.36
C PHE A 216 12.84 29.25 31.62
N ASP A 217 13.58 30.37 31.53
CA ASP A 217 13.60 31.45 32.53
C ASP A 217 13.65 32.81 31.85
N GLY A 218 12.49 33.26 31.34
CA GLY A 218 12.41 34.48 30.51
C GLY A 218 13.07 34.35 29.12
N GLY A 219 13.58 33.16 28.80
CA GLY A 219 14.22 32.78 27.54
C GLY A 219 14.61 31.30 27.59
N ALA A 220 14.98 30.73 26.44
CA ALA A 220 15.46 29.35 26.38
C ALA A 220 16.79 29.22 27.14
N THR A 221 16.82 28.32 28.10
CA THR A 221 17.98 28.02 28.94
C THR A 221 18.37 26.57 28.74
N ALA A 222 19.65 26.32 28.42
CA ALA A 222 20.16 24.96 28.38
C ALA A 222 20.26 24.43 29.81
N VAL A 223 19.58 23.31 30.07
CA VAL A 223 19.56 22.62 31.37
C VAL A 223 19.76 21.13 31.15
N GLU A 224 20.37 20.46 32.13
CA GLU A 224 20.46 19.01 32.18
C GLU A 224 20.06 18.57 33.60
N GLU A 225 18.92 17.87 33.69
CA GLU A 225 18.26 17.55 34.94
C GLU A 225 17.77 16.10 34.90
N TRP A 226 18.11 15.31 35.91
CA TRP A 226 17.77 13.89 35.97
C TRP A 226 16.77 13.63 37.10
N LEU A 227 15.74 12.86 36.79
CA LEU A 227 14.75 12.33 37.72
C LEU A 227 14.93 10.81 37.72
N ILE A 228 15.58 10.28 38.75
CA ILE A 228 16.06 8.90 38.78
C ILE A 228 15.14 8.08 39.69
N SER A 229 14.60 6.99 39.15
CA SER A 229 13.77 6.06 39.93
C SER A 229 14.60 5.35 41.01
N PRO A 230 13.95 4.75 42.02
CA PRO A 230 14.63 3.75 42.85
C PRO A 230 15.10 2.57 41.98
N GLU A 231 15.92 1.70 42.56
CA GLU A 231 16.34 0.45 41.92
C GLU A 231 15.11 -0.44 41.67
N ILE A 232 14.94 -0.88 40.42
CA ILE A 232 13.85 -1.76 39.98
C ILE A 232 14.47 -3.08 39.55
N ASP A 233 14.10 -4.17 40.23
CA ASP A 233 14.55 -5.51 39.88
C ASP A 233 13.78 -6.04 38.66
N LEU A 234 14.49 -6.25 37.56
CA LEU A 234 13.96 -6.78 36.30
C LEU A 234 14.51 -8.19 35.98
N THR A 235 15.17 -8.85 36.93
CA THR A 235 15.95 -10.09 36.70
C THR A 235 15.10 -11.21 36.07
N ASP A 236 13.83 -11.32 36.46
CA ASP A 236 12.90 -12.34 35.96
C ASP A 236 11.91 -11.79 34.91
N SER A 237 12.13 -10.59 34.39
CA SER A 237 11.22 -9.92 33.45
C SER A 237 11.71 -10.04 31.99
N ALA A 238 10.80 -10.34 31.07
CA ALA A 238 11.05 -10.33 29.62
C ALA A 238 10.08 -9.37 28.93
N ASN A 239 10.52 -8.71 27.85
CA ASN A 239 9.72 -7.76 27.06
C ASN A 239 9.10 -6.60 27.86
N VAL A 240 9.86 -6.04 28.81
CA VAL A 240 9.41 -4.92 29.66
C VAL A 240 9.06 -3.71 28.81
N LEU A 241 7.87 -3.17 29.01
CA LEU A 241 7.41 -1.91 28.40
C LEU A 241 7.48 -0.77 29.42
N PHE A 242 7.81 0.42 28.93
CA PHE A 242 7.90 1.62 29.74
C PHE A 242 6.92 2.67 29.25
N GLN A 243 6.17 3.28 30.18
CA GLN A 243 5.17 4.29 29.89
C GLN A 243 5.34 5.49 30.82
N ILE A 244 5.34 6.69 30.25
CA ILE A 244 5.29 7.97 30.99
C ILE A 244 4.09 8.77 30.50
N THR A 245 3.36 9.40 31.41
CA THR A 245 2.47 10.51 31.09
C THR A 245 3.23 11.83 31.19
N LEU A 246 3.44 12.51 30.06
CA LEU A 246 4.12 13.80 29.99
C LEU A 246 3.12 14.92 29.68
N ILE A 247 3.25 16.04 30.38
CA ILE A 247 2.56 17.29 30.06
C ILE A 247 3.62 18.32 29.73
N SER A 248 3.60 18.84 28.50
CA SER A 248 4.51 19.90 28.06
C SER A 248 3.74 21.19 27.86
N ASP A 249 4.11 22.24 28.59
CA ASP A 249 3.61 23.59 28.34
C ASP A 249 4.61 24.35 27.45
N TYR A 250 4.12 24.90 26.34
CA TYR A 250 4.92 25.69 25.41
C TYR A 250 4.36 27.11 25.32
N SER A 251 5.09 28.05 25.92
CA SER A 251 4.86 29.47 25.73
C SER A 251 5.45 29.92 24.38
N ARG A 252 4.60 30.31 23.42
CA ARG A 252 5.03 31.11 22.27
C ARG A 252 5.18 32.57 22.72
N ASN A 253 6.41 33.05 22.83
CA ASN A 253 6.69 34.48 22.74
C ASN A 253 6.48 34.99 21.32
#